data_AF-A0A427Y5P2-F1
#
_entry.id   AF-A0A427Y5P2-F1
#
_cell.length_a   1.000
_cell.length_b   1.000
_cell.length_c   1.000
_cell.angle_alpha   90.00
_cell.angle_beta   90.00
_cell.angle_gamma   90.00
#
_symmetry.space_group_name_H-M   'P 1'
#
loop_
_entity.id
_entity.type
_entity.pdbx_description
1 polymer ?
#
loop_
_entity_poly.entity_id
_entity_poly.type
_entity_poly.pdbx_seq_one_letter_code
_entity_poly.pdbx_strand_id
1 'polypeptide(L)'
;METFEDGHSDPTHSQEARGRGDAAFAKGDYDGAITAYTQAVNANELDSKAWNNRGLVYLRLQNWQQAEYDAKSAILIDRDSKVPNPYGYCIRSLARQGAGKVDAAIRDLKHAASLSPNDTRIQTTVSAVEAARPPCPPPPVVTIDYSAFPHLIDMVISFANAATRVSLGSTCRALREKIIKIGEHVHITTTEDGCWLLATFAQQSPMGLTFRDPTQVQGPKIHLCLVPDDHRERWADVWGIGLAKVVTLSGPMPASFVHSLPPRPEVLRIRADEKGRIVEDLSLDNLEASKIVMFSVDVKYHSKTLRTISLSHSVKRLVW
;
A
#
# COMPACT_ATOMS: atom_id res chain seq x y z
N MET A 1 -24.50 -25.61 -29.57
CA MET A 1 -23.22 -24.96 -29.92
C MET A 1 -23.60 -23.69 -30.63
N GLU A 2 -23.74 -22.60 -29.87
CA GLU A 2 -23.90 -21.27 -30.47
C GLU A 2 -22.54 -20.89 -31.05
N THR A 3 -22.47 -20.85 -32.38
CA THR A 3 -21.37 -20.23 -33.12
C THR A 3 -21.48 -18.74 -32.89
N PHE A 4 -20.57 -18.18 -32.09
CA PHE A 4 -20.36 -16.73 -32.02
C PHE A 4 -20.13 -16.23 -33.45
N GLU A 5 -21.00 -15.34 -33.90
CA GLU A 5 -20.97 -14.73 -35.23
C GLU A 5 -19.60 -14.06 -35.47
N ASP A 6 -18.99 -14.36 -36.61
CA ASP A 6 -17.79 -13.70 -37.12
C ASP A 6 -18.05 -12.19 -37.26
N GLY A 7 -17.59 -11.42 -36.28
CA GLY A 7 -17.69 -9.97 -36.25
C GLY A 7 -16.83 -9.32 -37.34
N HIS A 8 -17.41 -9.10 -38.52
CA HIS A 8 -17.21 -7.98 -39.47
C HIS A 8 -15.83 -7.28 -39.51
N SER A 9 -14.72 -8.02 -39.49
CA SER A 9 -13.43 -7.45 -39.88
C SER A 9 -13.30 -7.51 -41.39
N ASP A 10 -13.20 -6.35 -42.05
CA ASP A 10 -12.86 -6.24 -43.47
C ASP A 10 -11.44 -5.67 -43.62
N PRO A 11 -10.42 -6.54 -43.73
CA PRO A 11 -9.04 -6.11 -43.88
C PRO A 11 -8.79 -5.31 -45.17
N THR A 12 -9.56 -5.57 -46.23
CA THR A 12 -9.40 -4.88 -47.52
C THR A 12 -9.88 -3.45 -47.38
N HIS A 13 -11.08 -3.27 -46.81
CA HIS A 13 -11.63 -1.94 -46.54
C HIS A 13 -10.76 -1.16 -45.55
N SER A 14 -10.22 -1.82 -44.52
CA SER A 14 -9.25 -1.19 -43.60
C SER A 14 -8.01 -0.68 -44.33
N GLN A 15 -7.43 -1.49 -45.21
CA GLN A 15 -6.24 -1.11 -45.98
C GLN A 15 -6.49 0.07 -46.92
N GLU A 16 -7.64 0.10 -47.60
CA GLU A 16 -8.04 1.21 -48.46
C GLU A 16 -8.26 2.50 -47.66
N ALA A 17 -8.98 2.41 -46.53
CA ALA A 17 -9.21 3.53 -45.64
C ALA A 17 -7.89 4.06 -45.04
N ARG A 18 -6.97 3.17 -44.67
CA ARG A 18 -5.61 3.54 -44.24
C ARG A 18 -4.84 4.24 -45.35
N GLY A 19 -4.92 3.76 -46.59
CA GLY A 19 -4.30 4.42 -47.75
C GLY A 19 -4.84 5.83 -47.99
N ARG A 20 -6.15 6.04 -47.83
CA ARG A 20 -6.76 7.38 -47.85
C ARG A 20 -6.24 8.27 -46.71
N GLY A 21 -6.09 7.71 -45.51
CA GLY A 21 -5.52 8.40 -44.36
C GLY A 21 -4.06 8.81 -44.58
N ASP A 22 -3.24 7.92 -45.14
CA ASP A 22 -1.84 8.19 -45.46
C ASP A 22 -1.73 9.33 -46.50
N ALA A 23 -2.61 9.35 -47.49
CA ALA A 23 -2.68 10.42 -48.50
C ALA A 23 -3.12 11.77 -47.91
N ALA A 24 -4.10 11.77 -47.00
CA ALA A 24 -4.55 12.98 -46.30
C ALA A 24 -3.45 13.52 -45.37
N PHE A 25 -2.77 12.63 -44.62
CA PHE A 25 -1.65 12.98 -43.75
C PHE A 25 -0.49 13.61 -44.54
N ALA A 26 -0.16 13.04 -45.71
CA ALA A 26 0.88 13.58 -46.59
C ALA A 26 0.55 14.99 -47.12
N LYS A 27 -0.75 15.31 -47.28
CA LYS A 27 -1.23 16.65 -47.66
C LYS A 27 -1.31 17.63 -46.49
N GLY A 28 -1.06 17.18 -45.26
CA GLY A 28 -1.24 17.98 -44.05
C GLY A 28 -2.70 18.11 -43.59
N ASP A 29 -3.63 17.39 -44.21
CA ASP A 29 -5.03 17.33 -43.80
C ASP A 29 -5.19 16.32 -42.64
N TYR A 30 -4.93 16.80 -41.42
CA TYR A 30 -4.93 15.97 -40.22
C TYR A 30 -6.35 15.50 -39.82
N ASP A 31 -7.37 16.34 -40.02
CA ASP A 31 -8.76 15.98 -39.71
C ASP A 31 -9.30 14.92 -40.71
N GLY A 32 -8.98 15.08 -42.00
CA GLY A 32 -9.25 14.06 -43.02
C GLY A 32 -8.51 12.75 -42.76
N ALA A 33 -7.25 12.83 -42.31
CA ALA A 33 -6.47 11.65 -41.93
C ALA A 33 -7.08 10.91 -40.73
N ILE A 34 -7.48 11.62 -39.68
CA ILE A 34 -8.16 11.02 -38.51
C ILE A 34 -9.45 10.34 -38.93
N THR A 35 -10.24 10.98 -39.78
CA THR A 35 -11.50 10.41 -40.29
C THR A 35 -11.24 9.11 -41.05
N ALA A 36 -10.28 9.11 -41.97
CA ALA A 36 -9.94 7.95 -42.77
C ALA A 36 -9.32 6.81 -41.94
N TYR A 37 -8.43 7.11 -40.98
CA TYR A 37 -7.91 6.07 -40.08
C TYR A 37 -8.97 5.55 -39.09
N THR A 38 -9.94 6.38 -38.70
CA THR A 38 -11.07 5.91 -37.88
C THR A 38 -11.97 4.97 -38.67
N GLN A 39 -12.21 5.25 -39.97
CA GLN A 39 -12.86 4.29 -40.85
C GLN A 39 -12.07 2.98 -40.95
N ALA A 40 -10.74 3.04 -41.02
CA ALA A 40 -9.89 1.84 -41.04
C ALA A 40 -10.01 1.02 -39.75
N VAL A 41 -9.93 1.68 -38.59
CA VAL A 41 -10.11 1.03 -37.28
C VAL A 41 -11.50 0.41 -37.13
N ASN A 42 -12.56 1.09 -37.57
CA ASN A 42 -13.92 0.55 -37.52
C ASN A 42 -14.12 -0.62 -38.49
N ALA A 43 -13.40 -0.64 -39.61
CA ALA A 43 -13.44 -1.73 -40.58
C ALA A 43 -12.67 -2.96 -40.08
N ASN A 44 -11.58 -2.76 -39.34
CA ASN A 44 -10.83 -3.83 -38.71
C ASN A 44 -10.16 -3.33 -37.42
N GLU A 45 -10.74 -3.66 -36.28
CA GLU A 45 -10.21 -3.26 -34.97
C GLU A 45 -8.86 -3.91 -34.66
N LEU A 46 -8.50 -5.00 -35.35
CA LEU A 46 -7.22 -5.71 -35.21
C LEU A 46 -6.13 -5.16 -36.16
N ASP A 47 -6.40 -4.08 -36.90
CA ASP A 47 -5.38 -3.42 -37.71
C ASP A 47 -4.50 -2.49 -36.86
N SER A 48 -3.43 -3.04 -36.29
CA SER A 48 -2.47 -2.27 -35.46
C SER A 48 -1.84 -1.10 -36.21
N LYS A 49 -1.74 -1.15 -37.55
CA LYS A 49 -1.20 -0.03 -38.36
C LYS A 49 -2.18 1.14 -38.42
N ALA A 50 -3.49 0.86 -38.53
CA ALA A 50 -4.51 1.91 -38.50
C ALA A 50 -4.49 2.68 -37.16
N TRP A 51 -4.40 1.95 -36.03
CA TRP A 51 -4.23 2.53 -34.70
C TRP A 51 -2.95 3.37 -34.57
N ASN A 52 -1.81 2.81 -35.00
CA ASN A 52 -0.53 3.53 -34.97
C ASN A 52 -0.57 4.82 -35.82
N ASN A 53 -1.09 4.74 -37.04
CA ASN A 53 -1.14 5.89 -37.93
C ASN A 53 -2.06 6.99 -37.39
N ARG A 54 -3.22 6.63 -36.80
CA ARG A 54 -4.10 7.60 -36.13
C ARG A 54 -3.42 8.25 -34.92
N GLY A 55 -2.73 7.45 -34.10
CA GLY A 55 -1.93 7.93 -32.98
C GLY A 55 -0.83 8.92 -33.41
N LEU A 56 -0.20 8.68 -34.57
CA LEU A 56 0.79 9.60 -35.16
C LEU A 56 0.15 10.93 -35.59
N VAL A 57 -1.07 10.92 -36.12
CA VAL A 57 -1.79 12.16 -36.43
C VAL A 57 -2.09 12.94 -35.15
N TYR A 58 -2.55 12.26 -34.09
CA TYR A 58 -2.77 12.90 -32.80
C TYR A 58 -1.49 13.48 -32.18
N LEU A 59 -0.33 12.86 -32.39
CA LEU A 59 0.96 13.46 -32.00
C LEU A 59 1.23 14.79 -32.73
N ARG A 60 0.90 14.88 -34.02
CA ARG A 60 1.06 16.12 -34.81
C ARG A 60 0.14 17.23 -34.31
N LEU A 61 -1.06 16.86 -33.89
CA LEU A 61 -2.03 17.78 -33.27
C LEU A 61 -1.75 18.06 -31.79
N GLN A 62 -0.66 17.52 -31.22
CA GLN A 62 -0.33 17.62 -29.79
C GLN A 62 -1.42 17.08 -28.86
N ASN A 63 -2.30 16.20 -29.36
CA ASN A 63 -3.30 15.52 -28.56
C ASN A 63 -2.68 14.27 -27.91
N TRP A 64 -1.88 14.51 -26.88
CA TRP A 64 -1.07 13.48 -26.23
C TRP A 64 -1.89 12.34 -25.62
N GLN A 65 -3.09 12.64 -25.11
CA GLN A 65 -3.96 11.64 -24.49
C GLN A 65 -4.48 10.63 -25.52
N GLN A 66 -5.00 11.12 -26.64
CA GLN A 66 -5.50 10.25 -27.71
C GLN A 66 -4.37 9.49 -28.40
N ALA A 67 -3.21 10.13 -28.60
CA ALA A 67 -2.02 9.45 -29.11
C ALA A 67 -1.54 8.32 -28.19
N GLU A 68 -1.54 8.53 -26.86
CA GLU A 68 -1.18 7.50 -25.88
C GLU A 68 -2.20 6.34 -25.87
N TYR A 69 -3.49 6.63 -26.04
CA TYR A 69 -4.55 5.62 -26.12
C TYR A 69 -4.39 4.75 -27.38
N ASP A 70 -4.31 5.37 -28.55
CA ASP A 70 -4.19 4.65 -29.83
C ASP A 70 -2.92 3.82 -29.90
N ALA A 71 -1.79 4.35 -29.41
CA ALA A 71 -0.55 3.60 -29.32
C ALA A 71 -0.65 2.40 -28.36
N LYS A 72 -1.40 2.54 -27.25
CA LYS A 72 -1.64 1.43 -26.32
C LYS A 72 -2.49 0.33 -26.97
N SER A 73 -3.51 0.69 -27.74
CA SER A 73 -4.34 -0.26 -28.50
C SER A 73 -3.49 -1.01 -29.54
N ALA A 74 -2.67 -0.29 -30.30
CA ALA A 74 -1.76 -0.91 -31.26
C ALA A 74 -0.77 -1.90 -30.60
N ILE A 75 -0.18 -1.53 -29.46
CA ILE A 75 0.70 -2.41 -28.68
C ILE A 75 -0.04 -3.67 -28.19
N LEU A 76 -1.29 -3.53 -27.78
CA LEU A 76 -2.09 -4.67 -27.30
C LEU A 76 -2.35 -5.68 -28.43
N ILE A 77 -2.65 -5.18 -29.62
CA ILE A 77 -2.87 -6.00 -30.82
C ILE A 77 -1.55 -6.66 -31.27
N ASP A 78 -0.46 -5.89 -31.33
CA ASP A 78 0.85 -6.40 -31.74
C ASP A 78 1.47 -7.36 -30.72
N ARG A 79 0.98 -7.42 -29.48
CA ARG A 79 1.47 -8.34 -28.44
C ARG A 79 1.33 -9.81 -28.86
N ASP A 80 0.27 -10.12 -29.58
CA ASP A 80 -0.04 -11.47 -30.06
C ASP A 80 0.55 -11.72 -31.47
N SER A 81 1.18 -10.70 -32.08
CA SER A 81 1.85 -10.83 -33.37
C SER A 81 3.20 -11.55 -33.22
N LYS A 82 3.51 -12.44 -34.16
CA LYS A 82 4.81 -13.12 -34.25
C LYS A 82 5.96 -12.16 -34.60
N VAL A 83 5.65 -10.97 -35.10
CA VAL A 83 6.64 -9.98 -35.55
C VAL A 83 6.74 -8.86 -34.51
N PRO A 84 7.90 -8.69 -33.87
CA PRO A 84 8.13 -7.57 -32.95
C PRO A 84 7.96 -6.23 -33.66
N ASN A 85 7.02 -5.39 -33.19
CA ASN A 85 6.82 -4.05 -33.72
C ASN A 85 7.18 -2.98 -32.67
N PRO A 86 8.28 -2.24 -32.83
CA PRO A 86 8.66 -1.18 -31.89
C PRO A 86 7.79 0.09 -32.04
N TYR A 87 7.03 0.23 -33.14
CA TYR A 87 6.43 1.50 -33.54
C TYR A 87 5.38 2.03 -32.56
N GLY A 88 4.53 1.16 -32.02
CA GLY A 88 3.56 1.55 -30.99
C GLY A 88 4.23 2.07 -29.72
N TYR A 89 5.35 1.47 -29.29
CA TYR A 89 6.15 1.96 -28.17
C TYR A 89 6.78 3.32 -28.47
N CYS A 90 7.24 3.55 -29.69
CA CYS A 90 7.78 4.85 -30.13
C CYS A 90 6.72 5.96 -30.15
N ILE A 91 5.50 5.68 -30.64
CA ILE A 91 4.41 6.67 -30.63
C ILE A 91 4.02 6.99 -29.19
N ARG A 92 3.87 5.96 -28.34
CA ARG A 92 3.50 6.15 -26.93
C ARG A 92 4.56 6.93 -26.16
N SER A 93 5.84 6.70 -26.44
CA SER A 93 6.93 7.43 -25.79
C SER A 93 6.91 8.91 -26.15
N LEU A 94 6.69 9.25 -27.43
CA LEU A 94 6.55 10.64 -27.88
C LEU A 94 5.33 11.32 -27.25
N ALA A 95 4.20 10.60 -27.15
CA ALA A 95 2.99 11.13 -26.49
C ALA A 95 3.25 11.44 -25.01
N ARG A 96 3.91 10.50 -24.31
CA ARG A 96 4.28 10.65 -22.89
C ARG A 96 5.29 11.75 -22.68
N GLN A 97 6.24 11.93 -23.59
CA GLN A 97 7.20 13.03 -23.55
C GLN A 97 6.49 14.38 -23.70
N GLY A 98 5.59 14.53 -24.68
CA GLY A 98 4.77 15.73 -24.85
C GLY A 98 3.86 16.02 -23.64
N ALA A 99 3.39 14.97 -22.94
CA ALA A 99 2.63 15.08 -21.70
C ALA A 99 3.49 15.28 -20.43
N GLY A 100 4.82 15.42 -20.55
CA GLY A 100 5.73 15.61 -19.40
C GLY A 100 6.06 14.34 -18.60
N LYS A 101 5.59 13.17 -19.02
CA LYS A 101 5.83 11.86 -18.37
C LYS A 101 7.15 11.24 -18.84
N VAL A 102 8.27 11.94 -18.65
CA VAL A 102 9.59 11.59 -19.22
C VAL A 102 10.07 10.18 -18.83
N ASP A 103 9.93 9.78 -17.57
CA ASP A 103 10.35 8.43 -17.13
C ASP A 103 9.53 7.31 -17.79
N ALA A 104 8.22 7.54 -18.00
CA ALA A 104 7.38 6.59 -18.71
C ALA A 104 7.75 6.51 -20.20
N ALA A 105 8.15 7.63 -20.81
CA ALA A 105 8.65 7.67 -22.18
C ALA A 105 9.98 6.91 -22.34
N ILE A 106 10.92 7.07 -21.39
CA ILE A 106 12.21 6.34 -21.40
C ILE A 106 11.98 4.83 -21.31
N ARG A 107 11.06 4.38 -20.46
CA ARG A 107 10.71 2.95 -20.35
C ARG A 107 10.19 2.39 -21.68
N ASP A 108 9.33 3.13 -22.37
CA ASP A 108 8.81 2.73 -23.67
C ASP A 108 9.91 2.70 -24.74
N LEU A 109 10.78 3.71 -24.78
CA LEU A 109 11.90 3.76 -25.73
C LEU A 109 12.91 2.63 -25.49
N LYS A 110 13.20 2.29 -24.23
CA LYS A 110 14.06 1.13 -23.89
C LYS A 110 13.44 -0.18 -24.37
N HIS A 111 12.13 -0.31 -24.22
CA HIS A 111 11.43 -1.49 -24.70
C HIS A 111 11.44 -1.55 -26.23
N ALA A 112 11.18 -0.42 -26.92
CA ALA A 112 11.31 -0.32 -28.37
C ALA A 112 12.72 -0.70 -28.86
N ALA A 113 13.78 -0.24 -28.16
CA ALA A 113 15.17 -0.59 -28.47
C ALA A 113 15.45 -2.09 -28.28
N SER A 114 14.83 -2.74 -27.30
CA SER A 114 14.96 -4.18 -27.09
C SER A 114 14.30 -5.01 -28.20
N LEU A 115 13.22 -4.50 -28.81
CA LEU A 115 12.54 -5.14 -29.94
C LEU A 115 13.27 -4.93 -31.27
N SER A 116 14.04 -3.86 -31.40
CA SER A 116 14.81 -3.53 -32.62
C SER A 116 16.20 -3.01 -32.27
N PRO A 117 17.11 -3.90 -31.81
CA PRO A 117 18.42 -3.49 -31.32
C PRO A 117 19.32 -2.90 -32.40
N ASN A 118 19.06 -3.19 -33.68
CA ASN A 118 19.83 -2.64 -34.80
C ASN A 118 19.34 -1.25 -35.28
N ASP A 119 18.23 -0.73 -34.73
CA ASP A 119 17.72 0.59 -35.11
C ASP A 119 18.44 1.70 -34.33
N THR A 120 19.42 2.33 -35.00
CA THR A 120 20.21 3.44 -34.46
C THR A 120 19.37 4.67 -34.12
N ARG A 121 18.20 4.86 -34.76
CA ARG A 121 17.30 5.99 -34.48
C ARG A 121 16.68 5.88 -33.10
N ILE A 122 16.30 4.67 -32.69
CA ILE A 122 15.71 4.45 -31.37
C ILE A 122 16.78 4.65 -30.29
N GLN A 123 17.99 4.12 -30.50
CA GLN A 123 19.10 4.26 -29.55
C GLN A 123 19.51 5.73 -29.34
N THR A 124 19.60 6.49 -30.43
CA THR A 124 19.90 7.94 -30.36
C THR A 124 18.78 8.70 -29.64
N THR A 125 17.52 8.33 -29.87
CA THR A 125 16.37 8.92 -29.16
C THR A 125 16.38 8.59 -27.66
N VAL A 126 16.69 7.35 -27.26
CA VAL A 126 16.84 6.97 -25.84
C VAL A 126 17.89 7.85 -25.17
N SER A 127 19.08 7.93 -25.78
CA SER A 127 20.21 8.68 -25.23
C SER A 127 19.89 10.17 -25.10
N ALA A 128 19.22 10.75 -26.09
CA ALA A 128 18.81 12.16 -26.07
C ALA A 128 17.76 12.45 -24.98
N VAL A 129 16.74 11.58 -24.83
CA VAL A 129 15.70 11.76 -23.81
C VAL A 129 16.24 11.53 -22.39
N GLU A 130 17.18 10.60 -22.22
CA GLU A 130 17.86 10.38 -20.93
C GLU A 130 18.75 11.56 -20.55
N ALA A 131 19.49 12.13 -21.51
CA ALA A 131 20.31 13.32 -21.29
C ALA A 131 19.48 14.56 -20.95
N ALA A 132 18.28 14.69 -21.55
CA ALA A 132 17.34 15.77 -21.28
C ALA A 132 16.48 15.54 -20.01
N ARG A 133 16.68 14.44 -19.28
CA ARG A 133 15.87 14.10 -18.11
C ARG A 133 16.16 15.10 -16.96
N PRO A 134 15.13 15.76 -16.40
CA PRO A 134 15.33 16.57 -15.20
C PRO A 134 15.83 15.70 -14.03
N PRO A 135 16.67 16.23 -13.13
CA PRO A 135 17.13 15.46 -11.97
C PRO A 135 15.91 15.00 -11.15
N CYS A 136 15.78 13.69 -10.97
CA CYS A 136 14.69 13.12 -10.19
C CYS A 136 14.74 13.68 -8.76
N PRO A 137 13.61 14.16 -8.20
CA PRO A 137 13.54 14.38 -6.77
C PRO A 137 13.82 13.04 -6.06
N PRO A 138 14.56 13.04 -4.94
CA PRO A 138 14.77 11.82 -4.17
C PRO A 138 13.41 11.19 -3.84
N PRO A 139 13.27 9.85 -3.92
CA PRO A 139 12.00 9.20 -3.62
C PRO A 139 11.55 9.64 -2.23
N PRO A 140 10.24 9.90 -2.03
CA PRO A 140 9.73 10.18 -0.70
C PRO A 140 10.14 9.00 0.19
N VAL A 141 10.84 9.30 1.28
CA VAL A 141 11.14 8.30 2.29
C VAL A 141 9.79 7.87 2.87
N VAL A 142 9.24 6.78 2.34
CA VAL A 142 8.06 6.13 2.91
C VAL A 142 8.54 5.47 4.20
N THR A 143 8.55 6.24 5.29
CA THR A 143 8.63 5.66 6.63
C THR A 143 7.35 4.87 6.84
N ILE A 144 7.44 3.57 6.58
CA ILE A 144 6.46 2.58 6.98
C ILE A 144 6.45 2.62 8.51
N ASP A 145 5.51 3.38 9.07
CA ASP A 145 5.35 3.50 10.51
C ASP A 145 4.77 2.18 11.04
N TYR A 146 5.63 1.21 11.41
CA TYR A 146 5.25 -0.12 11.91
C TYR A 146 4.28 -0.07 13.11
N SER A 147 4.21 1.08 13.80
CA SER A 147 3.25 1.32 14.87
C SER A 147 1.79 1.41 14.37
N ALA A 148 1.59 1.60 13.06
CA ALA A 148 0.30 1.76 12.41
C ALA A 148 -0.23 0.47 11.72
N PHE A 149 0.55 -0.59 11.63
CA PHE A 149 0.19 -1.70 10.75
C PHE A 149 -0.94 -2.62 11.21
N PRO A 150 -1.10 -2.91 12.52
CA PRO A 150 -2.22 -3.73 12.95
C PRO A 150 -3.58 -3.12 12.58
N HIS A 151 -3.70 -1.78 12.61
CA HIS A 151 -4.97 -1.12 12.35
C HIS A 151 -5.33 -1.05 10.87
N LEU A 152 -4.35 -0.94 9.97
CA LEU A 152 -4.62 -1.03 8.53
C LEU A 152 -5.11 -2.42 8.17
N ILE A 153 -4.54 -3.46 8.80
CA ILE A 153 -4.98 -4.84 8.61
C ILE A 153 -6.39 -5.05 9.16
N ASP A 154 -6.67 -4.62 10.39
CA ASP A 154 -7.99 -4.75 11.03
C ASP A 154 -9.06 -3.97 10.23
N MET A 155 -8.72 -2.77 9.75
CA MET A 155 -9.57 -1.94 8.89
C MET A 155 -9.88 -2.63 7.56
N VAL A 156 -8.87 -3.13 6.85
CA VAL A 156 -9.06 -3.83 5.57
C VAL A 156 -9.89 -5.10 5.75
N ILE A 157 -9.69 -5.86 6.83
CA ILE A 157 -10.52 -7.03 7.17
C ILE A 157 -11.96 -6.60 7.47
N SER A 158 -12.18 -5.48 8.16
CA SER A 158 -13.51 -4.99 8.51
C SER A 158 -14.35 -4.64 7.26
N PHE A 159 -13.72 -4.09 6.22
CA PHE A 159 -14.37 -3.75 4.95
C PHE A 159 -14.49 -4.92 3.96
N ALA A 160 -13.80 -6.04 4.20
CA ALA A 160 -13.87 -7.22 3.35
C ALA A 160 -15.21 -7.97 3.50
N ASN A 161 -15.69 -8.59 2.42
CA ASN A 161 -16.88 -9.45 2.45
C ASN A 161 -16.56 -10.80 3.12
N ALA A 162 -17.59 -11.56 3.53
CA ALA A 162 -17.40 -12.78 4.35
C ALA A 162 -16.44 -13.80 3.72
N ALA A 163 -16.48 -13.98 2.39
CA ALA A 163 -15.58 -14.88 1.67
C ALA A 163 -14.13 -14.35 1.62
N THR A 164 -13.94 -13.05 1.39
CA THR A 164 -12.60 -12.43 1.41
C THR A 164 -12.03 -12.35 2.82
N ARG A 165 -12.84 -12.20 3.88
CA ARG A 165 -12.35 -12.20 5.28
C ARG A 165 -11.65 -13.50 5.67
N VAL A 166 -12.13 -14.64 5.18
CA VAL A 166 -11.51 -15.94 5.51
C VAL A 166 -10.16 -16.10 4.80
N SER A 167 -10.09 -15.75 3.51
CA SER A 167 -8.86 -15.83 2.71
C SER A 167 -7.82 -14.78 3.13
N LEU A 168 -8.26 -13.54 3.32
CA LEU A 168 -7.42 -12.43 3.74
C LEU A 168 -7.01 -12.60 5.21
N GLY A 169 -7.90 -13.10 6.07
CA GLY A 169 -7.67 -13.25 7.50
C GLY A 169 -6.50 -14.16 7.85
N SER A 170 -6.29 -15.26 7.13
CA SER A 170 -5.15 -16.16 7.36
C SER A 170 -3.82 -15.51 6.95
N THR A 171 -3.80 -14.81 5.82
CA THR A 171 -2.61 -14.13 5.28
C THR A 171 -2.26 -12.89 6.10
N CYS A 172 -3.27 -12.10 6.47
CA CYS A 172 -3.14 -10.96 7.37
C CYS A 172 -2.72 -11.39 8.78
N ARG A 173 -3.21 -12.54 9.29
CA ARG A 173 -2.76 -13.10 10.58
C ARG A 173 -1.30 -13.54 10.51
N ALA A 174 -0.88 -14.22 9.45
CA ALA A 174 0.52 -14.60 9.25
C ALA A 174 1.45 -13.39 9.05
N LEU A 175 0.99 -12.36 8.34
CA LEU A 175 1.71 -11.09 8.18
C LEU A 175 1.79 -10.36 9.52
N ARG A 176 0.68 -10.30 10.26
CA ARG A 176 0.62 -9.74 11.62
C ARG A 176 1.61 -10.46 12.53
N GLU A 177 1.65 -11.79 12.52
CA GLU A 177 2.64 -12.57 13.28
C GLU A 177 4.08 -12.28 12.87
N LYS A 178 4.36 -12.14 11.56
CA LYS A 178 5.70 -11.77 11.08
C LYS A 178 6.10 -10.35 11.49
N ILE A 179 5.17 -9.39 11.45
CA ILE A 179 5.42 -8.00 11.87
C ILE A 179 5.58 -7.90 13.39
N ILE A 180 4.74 -8.62 14.13
CA ILE A 180 4.82 -8.74 15.59
C ILE A 180 6.17 -9.35 16.01
N LYS A 181 6.73 -10.29 15.24
CA LYS A 181 8.08 -10.83 15.48
C LYS A 181 9.21 -9.83 15.23
N ILE A 182 8.96 -8.74 14.51
CA ILE A 182 9.96 -7.71 14.18
C ILE A 182 9.98 -6.60 15.23
N GLY A 183 8.90 -6.39 15.98
CA GLY A 183 8.80 -5.38 17.04
C GLY A 183 8.79 -5.97 18.45
N GLU A 184 9.50 -5.34 19.39
CA GLU A 184 9.44 -5.65 20.82
C GLU A 184 8.07 -5.22 21.39
N HIS A 185 7.04 -6.02 21.12
CA HIS A 185 5.63 -5.76 21.47
C HIS A 185 5.21 -6.46 22.77
N VAL A 186 4.60 -5.69 23.67
CA VAL A 186 3.95 -6.20 24.88
C VAL A 186 2.48 -5.81 24.89
N HIS A 187 1.62 -6.80 25.16
CA HIS A 187 0.19 -6.60 25.31
C HIS A 187 -0.21 -6.86 26.76
N ILE A 188 -0.85 -5.88 27.40
CA ILE A 188 -1.26 -5.94 28.81
C ILE A 188 -2.79 -5.84 28.87
N THR A 189 -3.43 -6.88 29.40
CA THR A 189 -4.88 -6.96 29.64
C THR A 189 -5.19 -7.10 31.12
N THR A 190 -6.40 -6.77 31.52
CA THR A 190 -6.92 -7.10 32.86
C THR A 190 -7.54 -8.50 32.85
N THR A 191 -7.33 -9.29 33.90
CA THR A 191 -8.00 -10.60 34.04
C THR A 191 -9.51 -10.44 34.29
N GLU A 192 -10.28 -11.51 34.12
CA GLU A 192 -11.75 -11.49 34.28
C GLU A 192 -12.19 -11.04 35.68
N ASP A 193 -11.42 -11.43 36.71
CA ASP A 193 -11.65 -11.05 38.11
C ASP A 193 -11.30 -9.59 38.40
N GLY A 194 -10.63 -8.89 37.48
CA GLY A 194 -10.17 -7.50 37.67
C GLY A 194 -9.09 -7.30 38.73
N CYS A 195 -8.70 -8.37 39.43
CA CYS A 195 -7.69 -8.35 40.49
C CYS A 195 -6.25 -8.29 39.95
N TRP A 196 -6.05 -8.67 38.69
CA TRP A 196 -4.72 -8.91 38.12
C TRP A 196 -4.58 -8.38 36.71
N LEU A 197 -3.34 -8.07 36.33
CA LEU A 197 -2.96 -7.71 34.96
C LEU A 197 -2.23 -8.88 34.32
N LEU A 198 -2.63 -9.25 33.10
CA LEU A 198 -2.01 -10.28 32.28
C LEU A 198 -1.15 -9.59 31.21
N ALA A 199 0.14 -9.87 31.18
CA ALA A 199 1.02 -9.47 30.09
C ALA A 199 1.35 -10.66 29.19
N THR A 200 1.14 -10.46 27.89
CA THR A 200 1.50 -11.40 26.83
C THR A 200 2.63 -10.80 26.01
N PHE A 201 3.76 -11.51 25.96
CA PHE A 201 4.87 -11.16 25.10
C PHE A 201 4.67 -11.79 23.74
N ALA A 202 4.94 -11.02 22.69
CA ALA A 202 4.76 -11.48 21.33
C ALA A 202 6.00 -12.22 20.76
N GLN A 203 7.07 -12.30 21.56
CA GLN A 203 8.33 -12.98 21.28
C GLN A 203 8.64 -13.98 22.41
N GLN A 204 9.43 -15.03 22.13
CA GLN A 204 10.20 -15.68 23.19
C GLN A 204 11.08 -14.59 23.85
N SER A 205 10.82 -14.31 25.12
CA SER A 205 11.67 -13.45 25.96
C SER A 205 13.15 -13.71 25.64
N PRO A 206 14.02 -12.68 25.59
CA PRO A 206 15.46 -12.94 25.63
C PRO A 206 15.69 -13.89 26.80
N MET A 207 16.22 -15.07 26.46
CA MET A 207 16.29 -16.19 27.37
C MET A 207 17.06 -15.78 28.63
N GLY A 208 16.53 -16.13 29.80
CA GLY A 208 17.36 -16.26 31.00
C GLY A 208 16.95 -15.56 32.29
N LEU A 209 15.69 -15.23 32.54
CA LEU A 209 15.32 -14.66 33.84
C LEU A 209 14.15 -15.41 34.50
N THR A 210 14.47 -16.12 35.58
CA THR A 210 13.54 -16.54 36.63
C THR A 210 13.24 -15.33 37.51
N PHE A 211 11.99 -14.88 37.52
CA PHE A 211 11.56 -13.80 38.40
C PHE A 211 10.78 -14.38 39.59
N ARG A 212 11.31 -14.16 40.79
CA ARG A 212 10.63 -14.35 42.07
C ARG A 212 10.77 -13.03 42.83
N ASP A 213 9.65 -12.48 43.27
CA ASP A 213 9.62 -11.36 44.22
C ASP A 213 9.52 -11.93 45.65
N PRO A 214 10.57 -11.82 46.49
CA PRO A 214 10.54 -12.32 47.85
C PRO A 214 10.18 -11.25 48.91
N THR A 215 10.00 -9.97 48.56
CA THR A 215 9.90 -8.90 49.58
C THR A 215 9.05 -7.71 49.14
N GLN A 216 7.95 -7.51 49.88
CA GLN A 216 7.08 -6.33 49.91
C GLN A 216 7.70 -5.00 49.41
N VAL A 217 7.13 -4.39 48.38
CA VAL A 217 6.70 -2.96 48.38
C VAL A 217 5.49 -2.81 47.41
N GLN A 218 4.50 -2.03 47.83
CA GLN A 218 3.19 -1.78 47.22
C GLN A 218 3.23 -1.35 45.73
N GLY A 219 3.18 -2.31 44.81
CA GLY A 219 3.02 -2.06 43.37
C GLY A 219 2.01 -3.03 42.71
N PRO A 220 1.41 -2.66 41.57
CA PRO A 220 0.52 -3.55 40.82
C PRO A 220 1.30 -4.75 40.28
N LYS A 221 0.88 -5.96 40.68
CA LYS A 221 1.50 -7.23 40.26
C LYS A 221 1.00 -7.63 38.87
N ILE A 222 1.92 -8.04 38.00
CA ILE A 222 1.60 -8.50 36.64
C ILE A 222 1.84 -10.00 36.53
N HIS A 223 0.82 -10.71 36.08
CA HIS A 223 0.92 -12.10 35.65
C HIS A 223 1.51 -12.16 34.25
N LEU A 224 2.62 -12.88 34.11
CA LEU A 224 3.25 -13.09 32.80
C LEU A 224 2.84 -14.44 32.24
N CYS A 225 2.22 -14.44 31.05
CA CYS A 225 2.10 -15.65 30.25
C CYS A 225 3.22 -15.66 29.20
N LEU A 226 4.20 -16.55 29.36
CA LEU A 226 5.47 -16.47 28.63
C LEU A 226 5.49 -17.27 27.32
N VAL A 227 4.50 -18.13 27.08
CA VAL A 227 4.30 -18.88 25.84
C VAL A 227 2.81 -19.26 25.75
N PRO A 228 2.19 -19.34 24.55
CA PRO A 228 0.81 -19.80 24.39
C PRO A 228 0.44 -21.18 25.00
N ASP A 229 1.42 -21.95 25.50
CA ASP A 229 1.23 -23.30 26.05
C ASP A 229 2.04 -23.56 27.34
N ASP A 230 2.70 -22.54 27.93
CA ASP A 230 3.46 -22.69 29.19
C ASP A 230 2.56 -22.33 30.38
N HIS A 231 2.04 -23.34 31.08
CA HIS A 231 1.22 -23.17 32.30
C HIS A 231 2.04 -22.75 33.55
N ARG A 232 3.33 -22.43 33.40
CA ARG A 232 4.16 -22.00 34.52
C ARG A 232 3.85 -20.54 34.86
N GLU A 233 3.24 -20.34 36.02
CA GLU A 233 3.01 -19.01 36.60
C GLU A 233 4.34 -18.29 36.85
N ARG A 234 4.49 -17.11 36.24
CA ARG A 234 5.64 -16.22 36.50
C ARG A 234 5.15 -14.82 36.84
N TRP A 235 5.89 -14.18 37.73
CA TRP A 235 5.55 -12.90 38.33
C TRP A 235 6.67 -11.92 38.03
N ALA A 236 6.34 -10.73 37.56
CA ALA A 236 7.32 -9.67 37.37
C ALA A 236 6.77 -8.33 37.84
N ASP A 237 7.70 -7.44 38.19
CA ASP A 237 7.42 -6.03 38.39
C ASP A 237 7.20 -5.33 37.05
N VAL A 238 6.63 -4.12 37.11
CA VAL A 238 6.34 -3.31 35.92
C VAL A 238 7.64 -2.89 35.19
N TRP A 239 8.77 -2.83 35.92
CA TRP A 239 10.08 -2.49 35.37
C TRP A 239 10.68 -3.59 34.48
N GLY A 240 10.38 -4.87 34.75
CA GLY A 240 10.75 -5.99 33.88
C GLY A 240 10.18 -5.92 32.46
N ILE A 241 9.16 -5.09 32.23
CA ILE A 241 8.53 -4.82 30.92
C ILE A 241 9.28 -3.74 30.12
N GLY A 242 10.23 -3.02 30.75
CA GLY A 242 10.82 -1.78 30.25
C GLY A 242 11.66 -1.85 28.97
N LEU A 243 11.82 -3.02 28.35
CA LEU A 243 12.49 -3.18 27.06
C LEU A 243 11.53 -3.12 25.86
N ALA A 244 10.21 -3.07 26.09
CA ALA A 244 9.23 -3.04 25.01
C ALA A 244 9.15 -1.68 24.33
N LYS A 245 9.50 -1.61 23.04
CA LYS A 245 9.28 -0.39 22.22
C LYS A 245 7.81 -0.06 22.05
N VAL A 246 6.94 -1.06 22.02
CA VAL A 246 5.50 -0.87 21.82
C VAL A 246 4.71 -1.55 22.92
N VAL A 247 3.96 -0.75 23.69
CA VAL A 247 3.11 -1.24 24.79
C VAL A 247 1.64 -1.04 24.40
N THR A 248 0.84 -2.09 24.52
CA THR A 248 -0.61 -2.03 24.30
C THR A 248 -1.35 -2.30 25.60
N LEU A 249 -2.17 -1.36 26.03
CA LEU A 249 -3.03 -1.46 27.21
C LEU A 249 -4.47 -1.74 26.77
N SER A 250 -5.13 -2.70 27.42
CA SER A 250 -6.50 -3.07 27.13
C SER A 250 -7.30 -3.39 28.39
N GLY A 251 -8.48 -2.78 28.55
CA GLY A 251 -9.35 -2.99 29.70
C GLY A 251 -9.19 -1.97 30.83
N PRO A 252 -9.95 -2.11 31.93
CA PRO A 252 -9.93 -1.20 33.07
C PRO A 252 -8.64 -1.34 33.89
N MET A 253 -7.67 -0.45 33.65
CA MET A 253 -6.39 -0.46 34.36
C MET A 253 -6.43 0.41 35.64
N PRO A 254 -5.78 0.01 36.74
CA PRO A 254 -5.59 0.88 37.89
C PRO A 254 -4.74 2.11 37.53
N ALA A 255 -5.12 3.30 38.01
CA ALA A 255 -4.33 4.52 37.78
C ALA A 255 -2.88 4.40 38.29
N SER A 256 -2.69 3.70 39.43
CA SER A 256 -1.36 3.38 39.98
C SER A 256 -0.47 2.59 39.01
N PHE A 257 -1.07 1.74 38.17
CA PHE A 257 -0.34 0.99 37.15
C PHE A 257 0.15 1.89 36.03
N VAL A 258 -0.71 2.78 35.53
CA VAL A 258 -0.38 3.72 34.46
C VAL A 258 0.81 4.59 34.84
N HIS A 259 0.86 5.06 36.09
CA HIS A 259 1.99 5.82 36.63
C HIS A 259 3.27 5.00 36.80
N SER A 260 3.16 3.68 36.94
CA SER A 260 4.31 2.78 37.09
C SER A 260 4.82 2.21 35.77
N LEU A 261 4.16 2.54 34.64
CA LEU A 261 4.61 2.10 33.33
C LEU A 261 6.04 2.55 33.05
N PRO A 262 6.82 1.75 32.31
CA PRO A 262 8.19 2.08 32.01
C PRO A 262 8.25 3.47 31.36
N PRO A 263 9.28 4.28 31.68
CA PRO A 263 9.27 5.70 31.37
C PRO A 263 9.35 6.01 29.86
N ARG A 264 9.70 5.05 28.98
CA ARG A 264 10.06 5.32 27.56
C ARG A 264 9.55 4.30 26.53
N PRO A 265 8.24 4.00 26.43
CA PRO A 265 7.74 3.27 25.27
C PRO A 265 7.83 4.18 24.02
N GLU A 266 8.33 3.68 22.89
CA GLU A 266 8.29 4.44 21.64
C GLU A 266 6.83 4.69 21.20
N VAL A 267 5.98 3.68 21.40
CA VAL A 267 4.55 3.74 21.08
C VAL A 267 3.72 3.16 22.21
N LEU A 268 2.77 3.96 22.72
CA LEU A 268 1.71 3.50 23.62
C LEU A 268 0.39 3.34 22.85
N ARG A 269 -0.23 2.17 22.95
CA ARG A 269 -1.55 1.87 22.35
C ARG A 269 -2.58 1.64 23.45
N ILE A 270 -3.77 2.19 23.29
CA ILE A 270 -4.87 2.07 24.26
C ILE A 270 -6.09 1.51 23.56
N ARG A 271 -6.57 0.36 24.03
CA ARG A 271 -7.68 -0.40 23.45
C ARG A 271 -8.76 -0.69 24.50
N ALA A 272 -9.97 -0.93 24.03
CA ALA A 272 -11.00 -1.56 24.84
C ALA A 272 -10.74 -3.06 24.98
N ASP A 273 -11.15 -3.63 26.11
CA ASP A 273 -11.21 -5.09 26.28
C ASP A 273 -12.34 -5.71 25.45
N GLU A 274 -12.45 -7.04 25.48
CA GLU A 274 -13.49 -7.81 24.77
C GLU A 274 -14.92 -7.43 25.20
N LYS A 275 -15.08 -6.77 26.36
CA LYS A 275 -16.35 -6.29 26.90
C LYS A 275 -16.58 -4.80 26.62
N GLY A 276 -15.73 -4.16 25.82
CA GLY A 276 -15.83 -2.74 25.46
C GLY A 276 -15.38 -1.78 26.57
N ARG A 277 -14.74 -2.27 27.63
CA ARG A 277 -14.26 -1.46 28.76
C ARG A 277 -12.88 -0.88 28.42
N ILE A 278 -12.70 0.40 28.68
CA ILE A 278 -11.48 1.17 28.40
C ILE A 278 -10.79 1.57 29.71
N VAL A 279 -9.56 2.08 29.58
CA VAL A 279 -8.83 2.67 30.70
C VAL A 279 -9.54 3.96 31.12
N GLU A 280 -9.97 4.03 32.38
CA GLU A 280 -10.58 5.22 32.99
C GLU A 280 -9.48 6.09 33.62
N ASP A 281 -9.62 7.43 33.54
CA ASP A 281 -8.74 8.42 34.16
C ASP A 281 -7.23 8.24 33.88
N LEU A 282 -6.86 8.37 32.61
CA LEU A 282 -5.49 8.17 32.15
C LEU A 282 -4.64 9.44 32.33
N SER A 283 -3.84 9.50 33.40
CA SER A 283 -2.75 10.48 33.52
C SER A 283 -1.43 9.88 33.03
N LEU A 284 -0.90 10.45 31.95
CA LEU A 284 0.37 10.05 31.33
C LEU A 284 1.51 11.03 31.62
N ASP A 285 1.39 11.84 32.68
CA ASP A 285 2.27 12.99 32.92
C ASP A 285 3.76 12.61 33.02
N ASN A 286 4.04 11.40 33.52
CA ASN A 286 5.39 10.85 33.72
C ASN A 286 5.88 9.93 32.58
N LEU A 287 5.14 9.83 31.47
CA LEU A 287 5.43 8.88 30.40
C LEU A 287 6.05 9.60 29.18
N GLU A 288 7.28 9.24 28.78
CA GLU A 288 7.98 9.80 27.63
C GLU A 288 7.68 9.03 26.32
N ALA A 289 6.39 8.87 26.00
CA ALA A 289 6.01 8.18 24.76
C ALA A 289 6.17 9.08 23.52
N SER A 290 6.86 8.57 22.48
CA SER A 290 6.98 9.32 21.23
C SER A 290 5.67 9.39 20.45
N LYS A 291 4.82 8.35 20.55
CA LYS A 291 3.52 8.27 19.89
C LYS A 291 2.48 7.59 20.78
N ILE A 292 1.28 8.16 20.84
CA ILE A 292 0.11 7.54 21.51
C ILE A 292 -0.97 7.26 20.46
N VAL A 293 -1.49 6.03 20.45
CA VAL A 293 -2.58 5.61 19.56
C VAL A 293 -3.74 5.10 20.41
N MET A 294 -4.88 5.76 20.29
CA MET A 294 -6.11 5.37 20.95
C MET A 294 -7.03 4.69 19.94
N PHE A 295 -7.67 3.61 20.36
CA PHE A 295 -8.65 2.91 19.53
C PHE A 295 -10.04 3.20 20.07
N SER A 296 -10.87 3.86 19.27
CA SER A 296 -12.28 4.11 19.62
C SER A 296 -13.03 2.79 19.80
N VAL A 297 -13.88 2.74 20.83
CA VAL A 297 -14.80 1.63 21.07
C VAL A 297 -15.90 1.67 20.02
N ASP A 298 -16.25 0.51 19.48
CA ASP A 298 -17.35 0.37 18.52
C ASP A 298 -18.67 0.82 19.16
N VAL A 299 -19.48 1.57 18.41
CA VAL A 299 -20.63 2.38 18.89
C VAL A 299 -21.78 1.54 19.51
N LYS A 300 -21.67 0.20 19.50
CA LYS A 300 -22.70 -0.70 20.03
C LYS A 300 -22.77 -0.75 21.57
N TYR A 301 -21.73 -0.36 22.29
CA TYR A 301 -21.71 -0.39 23.76
C TYR A 301 -21.68 1.03 24.37
N HIS A 302 -22.86 1.61 24.54
CA HIS A 302 -23.10 2.97 25.03
C HIS A 302 -22.94 3.12 26.57
N SER A 303 -21.80 2.88 27.21
CA SER A 303 -21.76 3.26 28.65
C SER A 303 -20.47 3.73 29.30
N LYS A 304 -19.30 3.71 28.67
CA LYS A 304 -18.09 4.22 29.35
C LYS A 304 -17.23 5.03 28.40
N THR A 305 -17.52 6.33 28.37
CA THR A 305 -16.70 7.36 27.75
C THR A 305 -15.43 7.57 28.58
N LEU A 306 -14.30 7.69 27.89
CA LEU A 306 -13.01 8.05 28.49
C LEU A 306 -13.19 9.45 29.10
N ARG A 307 -13.10 9.57 30.43
CA ARG A 307 -13.52 10.79 31.14
C ARG A 307 -12.52 11.94 31.00
N THR A 308 -11.22 11.65 31.17
CA THR A 308 -10.15 12.66 31.08
C THR A 308 -8.84 11.99 30.65
N ILE A 309 -8.02 12.69 29.86
CA ILE A 309 -6.64 12.29 29.53
C ILE A 309 -5.70 13.46 29.81
N SER A 310 -4.69 13.24 30.64
CA SER A 310 -3.58 14.18 30.82
C SER A 310 -2.36 13.65 30.08
N LEU A 311 -1.74 14.49 29.24
CA LEU A 311 -0.60 14.13 28.39
C LEU A 311 0.67 14.80 28.87
N SER A 312 1.78 14.05 28.88
CA SER A 312 3.12 14.62 29.10
C SER A 312 3.54 15.52 27.93
N HIS A 313 4.40 16.50 28.22
CA HIS A 313 5.02 17.41 27.25
C HIS A 313 5.89 16.70 26.19
N SER A 314 6.26 15.44 26.44
CA SER A 314 7.10 14.59 25.60
C SER A 314 6.33 13.93 24.44
N VAL A 315 4.99 13.94 24.48
CA VAL A 315 4.14 13.30 23.45
C VAL A 315 4.19 14.12 22.16
N LYS A 316 4.83 13.57 21.12
CA LYS A 316 4.96 14.25 19.81
C LYS A 316 3.75 14.07 18.91
N ARG A 317 3.00 12.98 19.09
CA ARG A 317 1.90 12.62 18.17
C ARG A 317 0.82 11.82 18.89
N LEU A 318 -0.40 12.35 18.87
CA LEU A 318 -1.62 11.67 19.28
C LEU A 318 -2.40 11.25 18.03
N VAL A 319 -2.81 9.98 17.97
CA VAL A 319 -3.69 9.45 16.92
C VAL A 319 -4.92 8.87 17.61
N TRP A 320 -6.08 9.36 17.22
CA TRP A 320 -7.40 8.91 17.68
C TRP A 320 -8.15 8.25 16.54
#